data_AF-A0AA38CY94-F1
#
_entry.id   AF-A0AA38CY94-F1
#
_cell.length_a   1.000
_cell.length_b   1.000
_cell.length_c   1.000
_cell.angle_alpha   90.00
_cell.angle_beta   90.00
_cell.angle_gamma   90.00
#
_symmetry.space_group_name_H-M   'P 1'
#
loop_
_entity.id
_entity.type
_entity.pdbx_description
1 polymer ?
#
loop_
_entity_poly.entity_id
_entity_poly.type
_entity_poly.pdbx_seq_one_letter_code
_entity_poly.pdbx_strand_id
1 'polypeptide(L)'
;MEAQFYQKIIEEAPEAFGDLSTGDYRYDVIFLMNNITLGEVMQELEVRAGVDKVWQGNYAIYYRRPDPKHEDYTKSALSRIVKKPIYQNITMRNWRTVSKMNEQLSST
;
A
#
# COMPACT_ATOMS: atom_id res chain seq x y z
N MET A 1 -17.73 1.17 -11.88
CA MET A 1 -17.61 1.63 -10.48
C MET A 1 -16.24 1.27 -9.92
N GLU A 2 -15.81 0.00 -10.02
CA GLU A 2 -14.47 -0.42 -9.56
C GLU A 2 -13.31 0.17 -10.38
N ALA A 3 -13.42 0.25 -11.72
CA ALA A 3 -12.39 0.85 -12.57
C ALA A 3 -12.04 2.29 -12.16
N GLN A 4 -13.06 3.13 -11.91
CA GLN A 4 -12.88 4.51 -11.46
C GLN A 4 -12.23 4.61 -10.08
N PHE A 5 -12.41 3.61 -9.22
CA PHE A 5 -11.80 3.59 -7.90
C PHE A 5 -10.29 3.29 -7.99
N TYR A 6 -9.89 2.31 -8.80
CA TYR A 6 -8.47 2.03 -9.06
C TYR A 6 -7.77 3.21 -9.73
N GLN A 7 -8.44 3.87 -10.68
CA GLN A 7 -7.90 5.05 -11.34
C GLN A 7 -7.61 6.16 -10.33
N LYS A 8 -8.58 6.50 -9.47
CA LYS A 8 -8.41 7.51 -8.42
C LYS A 8 -7.26 7.19 -7.47
N ILE A 9 -7.10 5.92 -7.10
CA ILE A 9 -5.98 5.47 -6.26
C ILE A 9 -4.64 5.62 -6.97
N ILE A 10 -4.59 5.43 -8.28
CA ILE A 10 -3.36 5.63 -9.04
C ILE A 10 -3.04 7.11 -9.17
N GLU A 11 -4.02 7.94 -9.48
CA GLU A 11 -3.88 9.40 -9.62
C GLU A 11 -3.49 10.08 -8.29
N GLU A 12 -3.95 9.52 -7.17
CA GLU A 12 -3.64 10.02 -5.83
C GLU A 12 -2.27 9.60 -5.29
N ALA A 13 -1.65 8.57 -5.88
CA ALA A 13 -0.41 8.03 -5.34
C ALA A 13 0.66 9.13 -5.19
N PRO A 14 1.36 9.21 -4.04
CA PRO A 14 2.40 10.21 -3.84
C PRO A 14 3.46 10.14 -4.95
N GLU A 15 4.05 11.26 -5.34
CA GLU A 15 5.07 11.30 -6.40
C GLU A 15 6.25 10.33 -6.15
N ALA A 16 6.64 10.15 -4.89
CA ALA A 16 7.69 9.22 -4.49
C ALA A 16 7.23 7.74 -4.37
N PHE A 17 5.99 7.41 -4.74
CA PHE A 17 5.39 6.09 -4.62
C PHE A 17 5.42 5.35 -5.95
N GLY A 18 5.78 4.07 -5.92
CA GLY A 18 5.77 3.23 -7.13
C GLY A 18 7.01 3.42 -8.02
N ASP A 19 8.05 4.12 -7.57
CA ASP A 19 9.34 4.16 -8.26
C ASP A 19 10.04 2.79 -8.15
N LEU A 20 9.96 2.03 -9.24
CA LEU A 20 10.52 0.69 -9.38
C LEU A 20 11.92 0.70 -10.01
N SER A 21 12.52 1.86 -10.27
CA SER A 21 13.76 1.99 -11.05
C SER A 21 14.97 1.32 -10.39
N THR A 22 15.09 1.40 -9.06
CA THR A 22 16.23 0.80 -8.33
C THR A 22 15.99 -0.65 -7.91
N GLY A 23 14.73 -1.07 -7.79
CA GLY A 23 14.38 -2.39 -7.27
C GLY A 23 14.61 -2.58 -5.77
N ASP A 24 15.02 -1.53 -5.04
CA ASP A 24 15.31 -1.59 -3.60
C ASP A 24 14.06 -1.65 -2.73
N TYR A 25 12.91 -1.25 -3.29
CA TYR A 25 11.67 -1.09 -2.56
C TYR A 25 10.50 -1.82 -3.22
N ARG A 26 9.58 -2.26 -2.37
CA ARG A 26 8.22 -2.65 -2.73
C ARG A 26 7.23 -1.62 -2.25
N TYR A 27 6.18 -1.50 -3.03
CA TYR A 27 5.08 -0.58 -2.83
C TYR A 27 3.81 -1.40 -2.75
N ASP A 28 3.09 -1.25 -1.65
CA ASP A 28 1.85 -1.94 -1.37
C ASP A 28 0.75 -0.89 -1.13
N VAL A 29 -0.41 -1.12 -1.73
CA VAL A 29 -1.62 -0.32 -1.50
C VAL A 29 -2.51 -1.10 -0.55
N ILE A 30 -2.92 -0.45 0.53
CA ILE A 30 -3.79 -1.00 1.57
C ILE A 30 -5.19 -0.42 1.35
N PHE A 31 -6.09 -1.31 0.95
CA PHE A 31 -7.51 -1.07 0.73
C PHE A 31 -8.32 -1.44 1.97
N LEU A 32 -9.39 -0.71 2.22
CA LEU A 32 -10.30 -0.96 3.33
C LEU A 32 -11.50 -1.77 2.82
N MET A 33 -11.94 -2.77 3.58
CA MET A 33 -13.05 -3.65 3.20
C MET A 33 -14.32 -3.41 4.02
N ASN A 34 -14.16 -3.13 5.31
CA ASN A 34 -15.27 -3.03 6.26
C ASN A 34 -15.45 -1.57 6.72
N ASN A 35 -16.37 -1.35 7.66
CA ASN A 35 -16.72 -0.03 8.19
C ASN A 35 -15.64 0.54 9.13
N ILE A 36 -14.42 0.68 8.59
CA ILE A 36 -13.24 1.29 9.21
C ILE A 36 -12.78 2.46 8.34
N THR A 37 -11.98 3.34 8.92
CA THR A 37 -11.46 4.55 8.28
C THR A 37 -9.96 4.46 8.05
N LEU A 38 -9.46 5.26 7.09
CA LEU A 38 -8.01 5.33 6.82
C LEU A 38 -7.25 5.83 8.07
N GLY A 39 -7.84 6.73 8.85
CA GLY A 39 -7.26 7.22 10.10
C GLY A 39 -7.07 6.12 11.15
N GLU A 40 -8.07 5.25 11.32
CA GLU A 40 -7.98 4.09 12.24
C GLU A 40 -6.87 3.12 11.80
N VAL A 41 -6.76 2.86 10.48
CA VAL A 41 -5.68 1.99 9.96
C VAL A 41 -4.31 2.65 10.16
N MET A 42 -4.19 3.95 9.94
CA MET A 42 -2.93 4.70 10.14
C MET A 42 -2.47 4.70 11.59
N GLN A 43 -3.39 4.76 12.56
CA GLN A 43 -3.06 4.65 13.98
C GLN A 43 -2.52 3.26 14.35
N GLU A 44 -3.02 2.22 13.66
CA GLU A 44 -2.58 0.85 13.87
C GLU A 44 -1.35 0.45 13.05
N LEU A 45 -0.94 1.24 12.07
CA LEU A 45 0.26 0.97 11.28
C LEU A 45 1.52 1.35 12.04
N GLU A 46 2.37 0.36 12.28
CA GLU A 46 3.75 0.61 12.74
C GLU A 46 4.62 0.93 11.52
N VAL A 47 5.42 1.99 11.63
CA VAL A 47 6.31 2.45 10.57
C VAL A 47 7.71 2.62 11.16
N ARG A 48 8.68 1.87 10.64
CA ARG A 48 10.05 2.00 11.10
C ARG A 48 10.78 3.10 10.34
N ALA A 49 11.13 4.17 11.04
CA ALA A 49 11.88 5.28 10.47
C ALA A 49 13.16 4.80 9.75
N GLY A 50 13.38 5.29 8.53
CA GLY A 50 14.50 4.90 7.67
C GLY A 50 14.31 3.62 6.87
N VAL A 51 13.40 2.72 7.30
CA VAL A 51 13.14 1.44 6.63
C VAL A 51 11.85 1.51 5.82
N ASP A 52 10.77 1.89 6.50
CA ASP A 52 9.44 1.98 5.93
C ASP A 52 9.06 3.44 5.64
N LYS A 53 8.14 3.64 4.70
CA LYS A 53 7.40 4.90 4.55
C LYS A 53 5.93 4.61 4.34
N VAL A 54 5.07 5.48 4.85
CA VAL A 54 3.63 5.37 4.68
C VAL A 54 3.07 6.73 4.29
N TRP A 55 2.02 6.72 3.47
CA TRP A 55 1.24 7.89 3.12
C TRP A 55 -0.24 7.54 3.17
N GLN A 56 -1.03 8.42 3.77
CA GLN A 56 -2.48 8.30 3.77
C GLN A 56 -3.04 9.06 2.58
N GLY A 57 -3.80 8.38 1.71
CA GLY A 57 -4.63 9.01 0.70
C GLY A 57 -6.06 9.24 1.21
N ASN A 58 -6.95 9.49 0.27
CA ASN A 58 -8.40 9.64 0.43
C ASN A 58 -9.10 8.30 0.22
N TYR A 59 -8.52 7.41 -0.61
CA TYR A 59 -9.13 6.12 -0.95
C TYR A 59 -8.35 4.91 -0.44
N ALA A 60 -7.05 5.06 -0.18
CA ALA A 60 -6.17 3.98 0.26
C ALA A 60 -4.99 4.50 1.09
N ILE A 61 -4.28 3.57 1.72
CA ILE A 61 -2.98 3.84 2.34
C ILE A 61 -1.89 3.26 1.46
N TYR A 62 -0.84 4.05 1.24
CA TYR A 62 0.31 3.70 0.43
C TYR A 62 1.46 3.35 1.37
N TYR A 63 2.01 2.14 1.24
CA TYR A 63 3.10 1.67 2.07
C TYR A 63 4.32 1.30 1.22
N ARG A 64 5.49 1.81 1.56
CA ARG A 64 6.78 1.44 0.99
C ARG A 64 7.60 0.68 2.01
N ARG A 65 8.10 -0.49 1.62
CA ARG A 65 9.04 -1.31 2.39
C ARG A 65 10.24 -1.72 1.53
N PRO A 66 11.37 -2.14 2.11
CA PRO A 66 12.46 -2.69 1.31
C PRO A 66 12.02 -3.94 0.54
N ASP A 67 12.61 -4.19 -0.62
CA ASP A 67 12.43 -5.43 -1.39
C ASP A 67 13.07 -6.62 -0.65
N PRO A 68 12.60 -7.88 -0.82
CA PRO A 68 13.21 -9.07 -0.22
C PRO A 68 14.71 -9.23 -0.42
N LYS A 69 15.29 -8.63 -1.46
CA LYS A 69 16.74 -8.65 -1.68
C LYS A 69 17.52 -7.62 -0.86
N HIS A 70 16.84 -6.63 -0.29
CA HIS A 70 17.46 -5.56 0.50
C HIS A 70 17.75 -6.04 1.94
N GLU A 71 18.88 -5.63 2.51
CA GLU A 71 19.32 -6.07 3.84
C GLU A 71 18.33 -5.70 4.97
N ASP A 72 17.66 -4.55 4.84
CA ASP A 72 16.63 -4.09 5.78
C ASP A 72 15.25 -4.74 5.61
N TYR A 73 15.06 -5.67 4.67
CA TYR A 73 13.76 -6.30 4.39
C TYR A 73 13.07 -6.86 5.64
N THR A 74 13.85 -7.56 6.47
CA THR A 74 13.37 -8.20 7.71
C THR A 74 13.12 -7.20 8.84
N LYS A 75 13.62 -5.96 8.70
CA LYS A 75 13.45 -4.88 9.70
C LYS A 75 12.14 -4.12 9.52
N SER A 76 11.48 -4.26 8.36
CA SER A 76 10.19 -3.64 8.05
C SER A 76 9.14 -4.00 9.11
N ALA A 77 8.40 -3.00 9.57
CA ALA A 77 7.36 -3.16 10.57
C ALA A 77 6.04 -3.71 9.99
N LEU A 78 5.89 -3.76 8.66
CA LEU A 78 4.62 -4.12 8.00
C LEU A 78 4.06 -5.47 8.47
N SER A 79 4.91 -6.47 8.71
CA SER A 79 4.46 -7.81 9.16
C SER A 79 3.71 -7.80 10.51
N ARG A 80 3.87 -6.74 11.30
CA ARG A 80 3.22 -6.61 12.62
C ARG A 80 1.73 -6.38 12.52
N ILE A 81 1.25 -5.76 11.44
CA ILE A 81 -0.18 -5.54 11.22
C ILE A 81 -0.96 -6.86 11.18
N VAL A 82 -0.33 -7.95 10.74
CA VAL A 82 -0.95 -9.30 10.67
C VAL A 82 -1.43 -9.79 12.03
N LYS A 83 -0.81 -9.32 13.12
CA LYS A 83 -1.19 -9.69 14.49
C LYS A 83 -2.30 -8.82 15.06
N LYS A 84 -2.73 -7.78 14.36
CA LYS A 84 -3.72 -6.80 14.82
C LYS A 84 -5.11 -7.17 14.32
N PRO A 85 -6.18 -6.94 15.10
CA PRO A 85 -7.56 -7.22 14.67
C PRO A 85 -7.95 -6.51 13.36
N ILE A 86 -7.39 -5.32 13.10
CA ILE A 86 -7.68 -4.54 11.90
C ILE A 86 -7.26 -5.24 10.60
N TYR A 87 -6.35 -6.21 10.66
CA TYR A 87 -5.87 -6.96 9.49
C TYR A 87 -6.98 -7.63 8.70
N GLN A 88 -8.03 -8.10 9.39
CA GLN A 88 -9.19 -8.75 8.76
C GLN A 88 -10.08 -7.77 7.98
N ASN A 89 -9.93 -6.47 8.24
CA ASN A 89 -10.73 -5.40 7.66
C ASN A 89 -10.01 -4.69 6.50
N ILE A 90 -8.79 -5.11 6.17
CA ILE A 90 -7.97 -4.51 5.10
C ILE A 90 -7.53 -5.57 4.08
N THR A 91 -7.25 -5.10 2.87
CA THR A 91 -6.60 -5.90 1.84
C THR A 91 -5.35 -5.17 1.37
N MET A 92 -4.22 -5.86 1.30
CA MET A 92 -2.99 -5.32 0.73
C MET A 92 -2.76 -5.91 -0.66
N ARG A 93 -2.41 -5.05 -1.63
CA ARG A 93 -2.01 -5.46 -2.98
C ARG A 93 -0.74 -4.74 -3.38
N ASN A 94 0.13 -5.46 -4.08
CA ASN A 94 1.33 -4.86 -4.64
C ASN A 94 0.97 -3.82 -5.70
N TRP A 95 1.70 -2.71 -5.74
CA TRP A 95 1.51 -1.62 -6.70
C TRP A 95 1.46 -2.10 -8.15
N ARG A 96 2.36 -3.01 -8.55
CA ARG A 96 2.37 -3.58 -9.91
C ARG A 96 1.05 -4.30 -10.25
N THR A 97 0.46 -4.97 -9.27
CA THR A 97 -0.85 -5.62 -9.44
C THR A 97 -1.95 -4.59 -9.56
N VAL A 98 -1.93 -3.54 -8.73
CA VAL A 98 -2.91 -2.43 -8.76
C VAL A 98 -2.87 -1.71 -10.10
N SER A 99 -1.68 -1.36 -10.60
CA SER A 99 -1.51 -0.71 -11.92
C SER A 99 -2.05 -1.59 -13.05
N LYS A 100 -1.69 -2.88 -13.06
CA LYS A 100 -2.16 -3.82 -14.08
C LYS A 100 -3.67 -4.02 -14.04
N MET A 101 -4.27 -4.08 -12.85
CA MET A 101 -5.73 -4.16 -12.71
C MET A 101 -6.41 -2.91 -13.27
N ASN A 102 -5.89 -1.73 -13.00
CA ASN A 102 -6.42 -0.50 -13.57
C ASN A 102 -6.38 -0.49 -15.11
N GLU A 103 -5.26 -0.90 -15.70
CA GLU A 103 -5.11 -1.01 -17.17
C GLU A 103 -6.17 -1.95 -17.77
N GLN A 104 -6.38 -3.13 -17.18
CA GLN A 104 -7.36 -4.11 -17.65
C GLN A 104 -8.80 -3.59 -17.52
N LEU A 105 -9.13 -2.98 -16.39
CA LEU A 105 -10.47 -2.45 -16.10
C LEU A 105 -10.79 -1.19 -16.91
N SER A 106 -9.78 -0.44 -17.35
CA SER A 106 -9.94 0.77 -18.18
C SER A 106 -9.99 0.46 -19.68
N SER A 107 -9.63 -0.76 -20.08
CA SER A 107 -9.63 -1.22 -21.47
C SER A 107 -10.94 -1.91 -21.89
N THR A 108 -11.95 -1.94 -20.99
CA THR A 108 -13.28 -2.54 -21.20
C THR A 108 -14.34 -1.45 -21.17
#